data_AF-A0A9E9NNJ3-F1
#
_entry.id   AF-A0A9E9NNJ3-F1
#
_cell.length_a   1.000
_cell.length_b   1.000
_cell.length_c   1.000
_cell.angle_alpha   90.00
_cell.angle_beta   90.00
_cell.angle_gamma   90.00
#
_symmetry.space_group_name_H-M   'P 1'
#
loop_
_entity.id
_entity.type
_entity.pdbx_description
1 polymer ?
#
loop_
_entity_poly.entity_id
_entity_poly.type
_entity_poly.pdbx_seq_one_letter_code
_entity_poly.pdbx_strand_id
1 'polypeptide(L)'
;MLSNQQQALVQAIQQLDLDQVQSLLAAGLDPNFIDPEHGFPVSIVCDGLFVWWENVCEAYEAGKPLTDVEKQQQLQVYLHILDALIQAKANLHLWDAEEFYGPLWDAASAACVPVVQRLLDEKVDPNTRDEEGLTILSSISQLFFDCDFDEIDWSESLPEERETLELLRSHGAKMSKELTV
;
A
#
# COMPACT_ATOMS: atom_id res chain seq x y z
N MET A 1 10.51 -2.49 23.18
CA MET A 1 10.41 -3.96 23.04
C MET A 1 8.94 -4.31 22.93
N LEU A 2 8.57 -5.08 21.91
CA LEU A 2 7.20 -5.53 21.71
C LEU A 2 6.78 -6.55 22.78
N SER A 3 5.49 -6.57 23.10
CA SER A 3 4.88 -7.65 23.89
C SER A 3 4.76 -8.94 23.06
N ASN A 4 4.56 -10.07 23.72
CA ASN A 4 4.33 -11.35 23.03
C ASN A 4 3.13 -11.30 22.06
N GLN A 5 2.07 -10.55 22.40
CA GLN A 5 0.91 -10.39 21.53
C GLN A 5 1.21 -9.50 20.32
N GLN A 6 2.02 -8.46 20.49
CA GLN A 6 2.46 -7.58 19.40
C GLN A 6 3.37 -8.34 18.42
N GLN A 7 4.33 -9.13 18.94
CA GLN A 7 5.18 -10.01 18.12
C GLN A 7 4.33 -11.06 17.37
N ALA A 8 3.34 -11.65 18.04
CA ALA A 8 2.43 -12.60 17.40
C ALA A 8 1.60 -11.95 16.28
N LEU A 9 1.18 -10.68 16.44
CA LEU A 9 0.46 -9.97 15.38
C LEU A 9 1.36 -9.70 14.17
N VAL A 10 2.57 -9.19 14.40
CA VAL A 10 3.58 -8.97 13.34
C VAL A 10 3.81 -10.27 12.56
N GLN A 11 4.09 -11.37 13.26
CA GLN A 11 4.32 -12.66 12.63
C GLN A 11 3.09 -13.16 11.84
N ALA A 12 1.88 -12.99 12.40
CA ALA A 12 0.65 -13.41 11.72
C ALA A 12 0.41 -12.62 10.42
N ILE A 13 0.71 -11.31 10.40
CA ILE A 13 0.62 -10.49 9.19
C ILE A 13 1.62 -10.96 8.14
N GLN A 14 2.89 -11.14 8.51
CA GLN A 14 3.95 -11.61 7.59
C GLN A 14 3.65 -12.99 7.00
N GLN A 15 2.98 -13.87 7.76
CA GLN A 15 2.59 -15.20 7.32
C GLN A 15 1.24 -15.23 6.59
N LEU A 16 0.57 -14.08 6.47
CA LEU A 16 -0.79 -13.95 5.94
C LEU A 16 -1.81 -14.85 6.68
N ASP A 17 -1.59 -15.07 7.98
CA ASP A 17 -2.48 -15.83 8.86
C ASP A 17 -3.64 -14.94 9.33
N LEU A 18 -4.65 -14.84 8.46
CA LEU A 18 -5.84 -14.03 8.71
C LEU A 18 -6.57 -14.41 10.01
N ASP A 19 -6.66 -15.72 10.32
CA ASP A 19 -7.37 -16.19 11.50
C ASP A 19 -6.67 -15.72 12.78
N GLN A 20 -5.33 -15.81 12.82
CA GLN A 20 -4.56 -15.34 13.96
C GLN A 20 -4.57 -13.82 14.10
N VAL A 21 -4.51 -13.07 12.98
CA VAL A 21 -4.69 -11.61 12.95
C VAL A 21 -6.04 -11.23 13.56
N GLN A 22 -7.13 -11.80 13.05
CA GLN A 22 -8.48 -11.49 13.52
C GLN A 22 -8.67 -11.85 15.00
N SER A 23 -8.12 -12.98 15.45
CA SER A 23 -8.17 -13.42 16.84
C SER A 23 -7.47 -12.45 17.79
N LEU A 24 -6.28 -11.97 17.43
CA LEU A 24 -5.52 -11.01 18.25
C LEU A 24 -6.21 -9.65 18.34
N LEU A 25 -6.72 -9.15 17.22
CA LEU A 25 -7.44 -7.87 17.17
C LEU A 25 -8.79 -7.96 17.92
N ALA A 26 -9.52 -9.07 17.79
CA ALA A 26 -10.76 -9.30 18.52
C ALA A 26 -10.54 -9.41 20.05
N ALA A 27 -9.35 -9.82 20.49
CA ALA A 27 -8.95 -9.79 21.89
C ALA A 27 -8.62 -8.38 22.43
N GLY A 28 -8.71 -7.35 21.58
CA GLY A 28 -8.48 -5.95 21.95
C GLY A 28 -7.03 -5.51 21.83
N LEU A 29 -6.19 -6.23 21.09
CA LEU A 29 -4.84 -5.77 20.78
C LEU A 29 -4.91 -4.53 19.90
N ASP A 30 -4.35 -3.41 20.37
CA ASP A 30 -4.21 -2.18 19.59
C ASP A 30 -3.12 -2.37 18.52
N PRO A 31 -3.43 -2.22 17.21
CA PRO A 31 -2.45 -2.37 16.14
C PRO A 31 -1.55 -1.13 15.96
N ASN A 32 -1.74 -0.05 16.73
CA ASN A 32 -0.97 1.19 16.59
C ASN A 32 0.36 1.16 17.36
N PHE A 33 1.20 0.16 17.09
CA PHE A 33 2.56 0.07 17.61
C PHE A 33 3.56 -0.07 16.46
N ILE A 34 4.82 0.26 16.73
CA ILE A 34 5.91 0.14 15.76
C ILE A 34 6.71 -1.11 16.08
N ASP A 35 6.80 -2.04 15.12
CA ASP A 35 7.86 -3.03 15.08
C ASP A 35 9.16 -2.36 14.61
N PRO A 36 10.30 -2.50 15.32
CA PRO A 36 11.52 -1.78 14.96
C PRO A 36 12.15 -2.18 13.61
N GLU A 37 11.75 -3.31 13.04
CA GLU A 37 12.29 -3.82 11.78
C GLU A 37 11.31 -3.62 10.62
N HIS A 38 10.01 -3.68 10.88
CA HIS A 38 8.98 -3.71 9.84
C HIS A 38 7.94 -2.59 9.94
N GLY A 39 8.04 -1.72 10.95
CA GLY A 39 7.15 -0.57 11.07
C GLY A 39 5.81 -0.89 11.73
N PHE A 40 4.79 -0.09 11.39
CA PHE A 40 3.44 -0.30 11.89
C PHE A 40 2.79 -1.53 11.25
N PRO A 41 1.97 -2.31 11.98
CA PRO A 41 1.22 -3.44 11.42
C PRO A 41 0.48 -3.17 10.09
N VAL A 42 -0.02 -1.95 9.88
CA VAL A 42 -0.62 -1.56 8.60
C VAL A 42 0.41 -1.39 7.47
N SER A 43 1.59 -0.86 7.78
CA SER A 43 2.71 -0.81 6.84
C SER A 43 3.16 -2.22 6.47
N ILE A 44 3.27 -3.14 7.44
CA ILE A 44 3.69 -4.54 7.20
C ILE A 44 2.81 -5.25 6.16
N VAL A 45 1.47 -5.11 6.26
CA VAL A 45 0.58 -5.74 5.26
C VAL A 45 0.68 -5.06 3.89
N CYS A 46 0.94 -3.75 3.85
CA CYS A 46 1.09 -3.00 2.61
C CYS A 46 2.44 -3.25 1.92
N ASP A 47 3.53 -3.40 2.68
CA ASP A 47 4.84 -3.83 2.16
C ASP A 47 4.77 -5.23 1.53
N GLY A 48 4.00 -6.15 2.15
CA GLY A 48 3.75 -7.47 1.57
C GLY A 48 3.11 -7.43 0.17
N LEU A 49 2.52 -6.31 -0.26
CA LEU A 49 1.97 -6.15 -1.61
C LEU A 49 3.05 -6.17 -2.70
N PHE A 50 4.31 -5.87 -2.37
CA PHE A 50 5.41 -6.00 -3.33
C PHE A 50 5.56 -7.43 -3.82
N VAL A 51 5.39 -8.42 -2.94
CA VAL A 51 5.42 -9.84 -3.35
C VAL A 51 4.26 -10.17 -4.30
N TRP A 52 3.07 -9.61 -4.05
CA TRP A 52 1.95 -9.76 -4.98
C TRP A 52 2.25 -9.09 -6.33
N TRP A 53 2.83 -7.89 -6.31
CA TRP A 53 3.16 -7.13 -7.52
C TRP A 53 4.26 -7.79 -8.36
N GLU A 54 5.31 -8.30 -7.72
CA GLU A 54 6.37 -9.07 -8.38
C GLU A 54 5.79 -10.25 -9.17
N ASN A 55 4.85 -11.01 -8.57
CA ASN A 55 4.18 -12.11 -9.26
C ASN A 55 3.38 -11.66 -10.49
N VAL A 56 2.75 -10.48 -10.43
CA VAL A 56 2.03 -9.90 -11.57
C VAL A 56 3.00 -9.50 -12.68
N CYS A 57 4.09 -8.80 -12.34
CA CYS A 57 5.14 -8.42 -13.28
C CYS A 57 5.80 -9.63 -13.96
N GLU A 58 6.20 -10.64 -13.19
CA GLU A 58 6.79 -11.87 -13.72
C GLU A 58 5.84 -12.59 -14.70
N ALA A 59 4.53 -12.56 -14.43
CA ALA A 59 3.53 -13.14 -15.32
C ALA A 59 3.42 -12.38 -16.66
N TYR A 60 3.51 -11.04 -16.63
CA TYR A 60 3.61 -10.22 -17.85
C TYR A 60 4.89 -10.53 -18.64
N GLU A 61 6.04 -10.56 -17.97
CA GLU A 61 7.35 -10.86 -18.59
C GLU A 61 7.38 -12.26 -19.22
N ALA A 62 6.71 -13.24 -18.59
CA ALA A 62 6.55 -14.59 -19.11
C ALA A 62 5.55 -14.68 -20.29
N GLY A 63 4.89 -13.59 -20.68
CA GLY A 63 3.86 -13.54 -21.71
C GLY A 63 2.58 -14.28 -21.32
N LYS A 64 2.32 -14.43 -20.02
CA LYS A 64 1.16 -15.12 -19.44
C LYS A 64 0.57 -14.28 -18.30
N PRO A 65 0.08 -13.06 -18.59
CA PRO A 65 -0.47 -12.19 -17.55
C PRO A 65 -1.59 -12.88 -16.79
N LEU A 66 -1.64 -12.64 -15.48
CA LEU A 66 -2.69 -13.14 -14.61
C LEU A 66 -4.05 -12.54 -15.01
N THR A 67 -5.10 -13.34 -14.93
CA THR A 67 -6.47 -12.85 -15.07
C THR A 67 -6.86 -12.00 -13.85
N ASP A 68 -7.88 -11.15 -13.99
CA ASP A 68 -8.39 -10.35 -12.87
C ASP A 68 -8.86 -11.22 -11.69
N VAL A 69 -9.40 -12.40 -11.97
CA VAL A 69 -9.81 -13.37 -10.94
C VAL A 69 -8.61 -13.92 -10.19
N GLU A 70 -7.52 -14.27 -10.88
CA GLU A 70 -6.29 -14.75 -10.24
C GLU A 70 -5.63 -13.66 -9.40
N LYS A 71 -5.52 -12.44 -9.94
CA LYS A 71 -5.03 -11.26 -9.21
C LYS A 71 -5.83 -11.04 -7.93
N GLN A 72 -7.17 -11.04 -8.02
CA GLN A 72 -8.06 -10.85 -6.88
C GLN A 72 -7.94 -11.98 -5.85
N GLN A 73 -7.81 -13.22 -6.29
CA GLN A 73 -7.67 -14.37 -5.40
C GLN A 73 -6.36 -14.30 -4.60
N GLN A 74 -5.25 -13.93 -5.24
CA GLN A 74 -3.96 -13.76 -4.56
C GLN A 74 -3.98 -12.58 -3.57
N LEU A 75 -4.67 -11.50 -3.92
CA LEU A 75 -4.76 -10.29 -3.09
C LEU A 75 -5.75 -10.41 -1.92
N GLN A 76 -6.69 -11.35 -1.98
CA GLN A 76 -7.82 -11.44 -1.04
C GLN A 76 -7.40 -11.45 0.43
N VAL A 77 -6.33 -12.16 0.77
CA VAL A 77 -5.85 -12.25 2.16
C VAL A 77 -5.30 -10.91 2.66
N TYR A 78 -4.58 -10.17 1.82
CA TYR A 78 -4.07 -8.84 2.14
C TYR A 78 -5.21 -7.87 2.43
N LEU A 79 -6.24 -7.86 1.58
CA LEU A 79 -7.43 -7.02 1.77
C LEU A 79 -8.16 -7.35 3.08
N HIS A 80 -8.32 -8.64 3.40
CA HIS A 80 -8.96 -9.03 4.65
C HIS A 80 -8.15 -8.67 5.90
N ILE A 81 -6.82 -8.76 5.84
CA ILE A 81 -5.94 -8.33 6.94
C ILE A 81 -6.01 -6.81 7.10
N LEU A 82 -5.94 -6.06 6.00
CA LEU A 82 -6.10 -4.61 6.01
C LEU A 82 -7.46 -4.20 6.60
N ASP A 83 -8.56 -4.83 6.18
CA ASP A 83 -9.87 -4.57 6.74
C ASP A 83 -9.96 -4.88 8.24
N ALA A 84 -9.33 -5.96 8.69
CA ALA A 84 -9.27 -6.28 10.11
C ALA A 84 -8.51 -5.19 10.91
N LEU A 85 -7.38 -4.70 10.38
CA LEU A 85 -6.62 -3.61 10.97
C LEU A 85 -7.42 -2.30 11.00
N ILE A 86 -8.11 -1.94 9.91
CA ILE A 86 -8.99 -0.76 9.85
C ILE A 86 -10.12 -0.87 10.88
N GLN A 87 -10.76 -2.03 10.99
CA GLN A 87 -11.80 -2.29 11.98
C GLN A 87 -11.27 -2.13 13.41
N ALA A 88 -10.03 -2.56 13.65
CA ALA A 88 -9.31 -2.38 14.90
C ALA A 88 -8.73 -0.96 15.11
N LYS A 89 -9.10 0.00 14.25
CA LYS A 89 -8.68 1.41 14.34
C LYS A 89 -7.17 1.61 14.16
N ALA A 90 -6.56 0.81 13.29
CA ALA A 90 -5.23 1.11 12.78
C ALA A 90 -5.21 2.52 12.18
N ASN A 91 -4.19 3.29 12.53
CA ASN A 91 -3.99 4.64 12.04
C ASN A 91 -3.32 4.58 10.67
N LEU A 92 -4.10 4.92 9.65
CA LEU A 92 -3.67 4.90 8.24
C LEU A 92 -2.90 6.17 7.83
N HIS A 93 -2.87 7.16 8.72
CA HIS A 93 -2.21 8.46 8.50
C HIS A 93 -0.80 8.50 9.10
N LEU A 94 -0.29 7.34 9.52
CA LEU A 94 1.02 7.27 10.15
C LEU A 94 2.12 7.45 9.11
N TRP A 95 2.88 8.49 9.37
CA TRP A 95 4.19 8.79 8.86
C TRP A 95 5.09 8.57 10.05
N ASP A 96 5.93 7.55 9.99
CA ASP A 96 6.95 7.40 11.00
C ASP A 96 7.98 8.56 10.86
N ALA A 97 8.64 8.90 11.96
CA ALA A 97 9.82 9.75 11.94
C ALA A 97 11.05 9.04 11.31
N GLU A 98 11.00 7.73 11.07
CA GLU A 98 12.05 6.89 10.49
C GLU A 98 11.63 6.15 9.18
N GLU A 99 10.37 5.72 9.00
CA GLU A 99 9.81 5.19 7.74
C GLU A 99 9.04 6.25 6.93
N PHE A 100 9.56 6.54 5.74
CA PHE A 100 9.14 7.68 4.91
C PHE A 100 7.90 7.45 4.04
N TYR A 101 7.37 6.22 4.01
CA TYR A 101 6.37 5.83 3.04
C TYR A 101 5.19 5.18 3.75
N GLY A 102 4.13 5.96 3.97
CA GLY A 102 2.92 5.46 4.63
C GLY A 102 2.16 4.43 3.78
N PRO A 103 1.11 3.79 4.32
CA PRO A 103 0.42 2.66 3.68
C PRO A 103 -0.12 2.94 2.26
N LEU A 104 -0.51 4.18 1.97
CA LEU A 104 -1.00 4.57 0.65
C LEU A 104 0.13 4.64 -0.39
N TRP A 105 1.35 5.02 0.02
CA TRP A 105 2.50 5.00 -0.86
C TRP A 105 2.90 3.55 -1.18
N ASP A 106 3.01 2.67 -0.18
CA ASP A 106 3.36 1.26 -0.37
C ASP A 106 2.39 0.55 -1.32
N ALA A 107 1.09 0.76 -1.13
CA ALA A 107 0.07 0.21 -2.01
C ALA A 107 0.17 0.77 -3.44
N ALA A 108 0.53 2.04 -3.58
CA ALA A 108 0.63 2.69 -4.89
C ALA A 108 1.91 2.28 -5.64
N SER A 109 3.05 2.14 -4.95
CA SER A 109 4.31 1.66 -5.53
C SER A 109 4.25 0.18 -5.92
N ALA A 110 3.39 -0.61 -5.28
CA ALA A 110 3.03 -1.97 -5.70
C ALA A 110 1.93 -2.03 -6.79
N ALA A 111 1.55 -0.90 -7.38
CA ALA A 111 0.46 -0.79 -8.36
C ALA A 111 -0.85 -1.50 -7.94
N CYS A 112 -1.12 -1.55 -6.63
CA CYS A 112 -2.20 -2.35 -6.06
C CYS A 112 -3.49 -1.53 -5.98
N VAL A 113 -4.15 -1.36 -7.13
CA VAL A 113 -5.39 -0.59 -7.29
C VAL A 113 -6.44 -0.88 -6.20
N PRO A 114 -6.73 -2.14 -5.82
CA PRO A 114 -7.76 -2.42 -4.82
C PRO A 114 -7.39 -1.91 -3.41
N VAL A 115 -6.11 -1.97 -3.02
CA VAL A 115 -5.67 -1.47 -1.71
C VAL A 115 -5.59 0.05 -1.72
N VAL A 116 -5.09 0.66 -2.81
CA VAL A 116 -5.10 2.12 -3.00
C VAL A 116 -6.52 2.67 -2.87
N GLN A 117 -7.48 2.07 -3.57
CA GLN A 117 -8.90 2.43 -3.46
C GLN A 117 -9.39 2.32 -2.02
N ARG A 118 -9.09 1.20 -1.35
CA ARG A 118 -9.55 0.95 0.03
C ARG A 118 -9.03 1.99 1.02
N LEU A 119 -7.77 2.41 0.89
CA LEU A 119 -7.14 3.43 1.75
C LEU A 119 -7.71 4.83 1.45
N LEU A 120 -7.94 5.17 0.18
CA LEU A 120 -8.57 6.43 -0.20
C LEU A 120 -10.03 6.52 0.28
N ASP A 121 -10.75 5.39 0.34
CA ASP A 121 -12.09 5.33 0.92
C ASP A 121 -12.10 5.69 2.41
N GLU A 122 -11.04 5.35 3.14
CA GLU A 122 -10.78 5.77 4.53
C GLU A 122 -10.25 7.21 4.65
N LYS A 123 -10.25 7.99 3.56
CA LYS A 123 -9.86 9.41 3.52
C LYS A 123 -8.39 9.67 3.89
N VAL A 124 -7.50 8.71 3.58
CA VAL A 124 -6.07 8.99 3.56
C VAL A 124 -5.80 10.08 2.51
N ASP A 125 -5.10 11.15 2.91
CA ASP A 125 -4.79 12.28 2.02
C ASP A 125 -3.69 11.89 1.03
N PRO A 126 -3.96 11.86 -0.29
CA PRO A 126 -2.94 11.50 -1.27
C PRO A 126 -1.92 12.61 -1.54
N ASN A 127 -2.10 13.80 -0.95
CA ASN A 127 -1.23 14.97 -1.13
C ASN A 127 -0.18 15.14 -0.03
N THR A 128 -0.07 14.17 0.88
CA THR A 128 1.04 14.11 1.83
C THR A 128 2.37 14.01 1.07
N ARG A 129 3.42 14.65 1.60
CA ARG A 129 4.71 14.84 0.92
C ARG A 129 5.84 14.13 1.65
N ASP A 130 6.61 13.30 0.95
CA ASP A 130 7.75 12.54 1.50
C ASP A 130 8.90 13.45 1.95
N GLU A 131 10.01 12.86 2.40
CA GLU A 131 11.19 13.63 2.85
C GLU A 131 11.83 14.48 1.75
N GLU A 132 11.66 14.09 0.49
CA GLU A 132 12.11 14.86 -0.68
C GLU A 132 11.09 15.95 -1.06
N GLY A 133 9.97 16.03 -0.34
CA GLY A 133 8.88 16.95 -0.58
C GLY A 133 7.96 16.51 -1.71
N LEU A 134 8.05 15.26 -2.16
CA LEU A 134 7.23 14.71 -3.24
C LEU A 134 5.89 14.20 -2.70
N THR A 135 4.81 14.65 -3.32
CA THR A 135 3.49 13.99 -3.16
C THR A 135 3.53 12.55 -3.66
N ILE A 136 2.60 11.71 -3.20
CA ILE A 136 2.48 10.32 -3.68
C ILE A 136 2.41 10.26 -5.21
N LEU A 137 1.60 11.12 -5.86
CA LEU A 137 1.50 11.11 -7.32
C LEU A 137 2.84 11.41 -8.01
N SER A 138 3.62 12.36 -7.50
CA SER A 138 4.95 12.66 -8.04
C SER A 138 5.96 11.55 -7.77
N SER A 139 6.01 11.05 -6.54
CA SER A 139 6.93 10.00 -6.13
C SER A 139 6.72 8.73 -6.96
N ILE A 140 5.47 8.27 -7.12
CA ILE A 140 5.16 7.07 -7.92
C ILE A 140 5.35 7.29 -9.42
N SER A 141 5.05 8.48 -9.96
CA SER A 141 5.31 8.77 -11.39
C SER A 141 6.81 8.72 -11.71
N GLN A 142 7.65 9.25 -10.82
CA GLN A 142 9.10 9.16 -10.95
C GLN A 142 9.60 7.72 -10.77
N LEU A 143 9.06 6.98 -9.80
CA LEU A 143 9.42 5.59 -9.56
C LEU A 143 9.14 4.69 -10.77
N PHE A 144 7.96 4.82 -11.38
CA PHE A 144 7.56 3.97 -12.51
C PHE A 144 8.13 4.43 -13.86
N PHE A 145 8.21 5.74 -14.10
CA PHE A 145 8.42 6.28 -15.46
C PHE A 145 9.50 7.36 -15.56
N ASP A 146 10.18 7.73 -14.47
CA ASP A 146 11.20 8.79 -14.43
C ASP A 146 10.72 10.13 -15.02
N CYS A 147 9.42 10.44 -14.87
CA CYS A 147 8.81 11.67 -15.37
C CYS A 147 7.58 12.10 -14.54
N ASP A 148 7.02 13.26 -14.87
CA ASP A 148 5.79 13.75 -14.24
C ASP A 148 4.55 13.03 -14.81
N PHE A 149 3.48 12.90 -14.00
CA PHE A 149 2.23 12.26 -14.38
C PHE A 149 1.67 12.70 -15.76
N ASP A 150 1.74 14.00 -16.06
CA ASP A 150 1.22 14.55 -17.33
C ASP A 150 2.12 14.26 -18.54
N GLU A 151 3.32 13.73 -18.33
CA GLU A 151 4.35 13.43 -19.34
C GLU A 151 4.46 11.92 -19.62
N ILE A 152 3.78 11.07 -18.86
CA ILE A 152 3.85 9.61 -18.98
C ILE A 152 3.37 9.16 -20.36
N ASP A 153 4.19 8.35 -21.03
CA ASP A 153 3.80 7.58 -22.20
C ASP A 153 3.16 6.25 -21.76
N TRP A 154 1.83 6.23 -21.73
CA TRP A 154 1.04 5.05 -21.33
C TRP A 154 1.12 3.87 -22.31
N SER A 155 1.84 3.98 -23.43
CA SER A 155 1.98 2.86 -24.37
C SER A 155 2.90 1.73 -23.86
N GLU A 156 3.76 2.04 -22.88
CA GLU A 156 4.71 1.09 -22.29
C GLU A 156 4.37 0.71 -20.83
N SER A 157 3.31 1.27 -20.25
CA SER A 157 2.87 0.96 -18.88
C SER A 157 2.07 -0.33 -18.77
N LEU A 158 2.19 -1.02 -17.64
CA LEU A 158 1.22 -2.05 -17.27
C LEU A 158 -0.15 -1.41 -16.92
N PRO A 159 -1.27 -2.09 -17.18
CA PRO A 159 -2.61 -1.60 -16.82
C PRO A 159 -2.72 -1.19 -15.35
N GLU A 160 -2.14 -1.95 -14.44
CA GLU A 160 -2.19 -1.72 -13.00
C GLU A 160 -1.47 -0.43 -12.57
N GLU A 161 -0.32 -0.11 -13.15
CA GLU A 161 0.44 1.12 -12.88
C GLU A 161 -0.37 2.35 -13.32
N ARG A 162 -0.93 2.28 -14.52
CA ARG A 162 -1.78 3.32 -15.08
C ARG A 162 -3.03 3.53 -14.23
N GLU A 163 -3.76 2.46 -13.95
CA GLU A 163 -4.98 2.52 -13.14
C GLU A 163 -4.70 3.07 -11.75
N THR A 164 -3.56 2.73 -11.14
CA THR A 164 -3.14 3.25 -9.83
C THR A 164 -2.93 4.77 -9.87
N LEU A 165 -2.17 5.28 -10.84
CA LEU A 165 -1.91 6.72 -10.97
C LEU A 165 -3.16 7.51 -11.37
N GLU A 166 -3.97 6.98 -12.29
CA GLU A 166 -5.26 7.59 -12.67
C GLU A 166 -6.23 7.60 -11.47
N LEU A 167 -6.26 6.54 -10.66
CA LEU A 167 -7.08 6.46 -9.46
C LEU A 167 -6.67 7.53 -8.44
N LEU A 168 -5.38 7.63 -8.11
CA LEU A 168 -4.83 8.67 -7.23
C LEU A 168 -5.25 10.06 -7.74
N ARG A 169 -5.04 10.34 -9.03
CA ARG A 169 -5.40 11.61 -9.64
C ARG A 169 -6.90 11.90 -9.53
N SER A 170 -7.75 10.90 -9.78
CA SER A 170 -9.21 11.03 -9.68
C SER A 170 -9.69 11.32 -8.25
N HIS A 171 -8.94 10.87 -7.25
CA HIS A 171 -9.16 11.18 -5.83
C HIS A 171 -8.44 12.44 -5.34
N GLY A 172 -8.03 13.31 -6.26
CA GLY A 172 -7.50 14.62 -5.95
C GLY A 172 -6.03 14.62 -5.54
N ALA A 173 -5.29 13.55 -5.83
CA ALA A 173 -3.85 13.58 -5.78
C ALA A 173 -3.31 14.60 -6.79
N LYS A 174 -2.37 15.41 -6.34
CA LYS A 174 -1.69 16.41 -7.13
C LYS A 174 -0.22 16.09 -7.17
N MET A 175 0.43 16.51 -8.25
CA MET A 175 1.86 16.59 -8.32
C MET A 175 2.38 17.67 -7.36
N SER A 176 3.60 17.50 -6.87
CA SER A 176 4.24 18.45 -5.96
C SER A 176 4.25 19.87 -6.51
N LYS A 177 4.50 20.03 -7.82
CA LYS A 177 4.50 21.31 -8.55
C LYS A 177 3.15 22.04 -8.55
N GLU A 178 2.05 21.32 -8.35
CA GLU A 178 0.69 21.89 -8.30
C GLU A 178 0.30 22.37 -6.89
N LEU A 179 1.10 22.05 -5.87
CA LEU A 179 0.89 22.41 -4.47
C LEU A 179 1.81 23.54 -3.99
N THR A 180 2.76 23.98 -4.80
CA THR A 180 3.58 25.16 -4.53
C THR A 180 2.74 26.43 -4.63
N VAL A 181 2.54 27.10 -3.49
CA VAL A 181 2.08 28.50 -3.37
C VAL A 181 3.31 29.40 -3.30
#